data_AF-A0A7X8QU84-F1
#
_entry.id   AF-A0A7X8QU84-F1
#
_cell.length_a   1.000
_cell.length_b   1.000
_cell.length_c   1.000
_cell.angle_alpha   90.00
_cell.angle_beta   90.00
_cell.angle_gamma   90.00
#
_symmetry.space_group_name_H-M   'P 1'
#
loop_
_entity.id
_entity.type
_entity.pdbx_description
1 polymer ?
#
loop_
_entity_poly.entity_id
_entity_poly.type
_entity_poly.pdbx_seq_one_letter_code
_entity_poly.pdbx_strand_id
1 'polypeptide(L)'
;MNQKKTIQELRFLVKEIKQMIRENPNEPAPFNQLGDTYLALYKITADKIYLGAAEITFEESFKIDGNSIAQDGLQKVEQERLRCVNKRPKPGKKESSSQMKTSRKQKLHDVPRLSPRYYEDWDESCWISEWDEDMMLLIDEMSSDETYNYYFGDDDWADIHPQGNWY
;
A
#
# COMPACT_ATOMS: atom_id res chain seq x y z
N MET A 1 -26.12 9.55 -12.36
CA MET A 1 -25.64 9.83 -10.98
C MET A 1 -24.67 11.01 -11.05
N ASN A 2 -24.82 12.02 -10.21
CA ASN A 2 -23.99 13.23 -10.27
C ASN A 2 -22.63 12.93 -9.60
N GLN A 3 -21.58 12.72 -10.40
CA GLN A 3 -20.24 12.34 -9.92
C GLN A 3 -19.74 13.28 -8.82
N LYS A 4 -20.04 14.58 -8.90
CA LYS A 4 -19.66 15.56 -7.87
C LYS A 4 -20.28 15.25 -6.51
N LYS A 5 -21.55 14.83 -6.49
CA LYS A 5 -22.25 14.45 -5.25
C LYS A 5 -21.62 13.20 -4.65
N THR A 6 -21.32 12.19 -5.47
CA THR A 6 -20.67 10.95 -5.00
C THR A 6 -19.26 11.20 -4.44
N ILE A 7 -18.47 12.07 -5.07
CA ILE A 7 -17.15 12.45 -4.55
C ILE A 7 -17.28 13.14 -3.17
N GLN A 8 -18.26 14.04 -3.02
CA GLN A 8 -18.51 14.70 -1.72
C GLN A 8 -18.92 13.70 -0.64
N GLU A 9 -19.81 12.76 -0.95
CA GLU A 9 -20.25 11.70 -0.04
C GLU A 9 -19.05 10.82 0.39
N LEU A 10 -18.18 10.42 -0.54
CA LEU A 10 -16.99 9.63 -0.23
C LEU A 10 -15.97 10.41 0.63
N ARG A 11 -15.78 11.71 0.36
CA ARG A 11 -14.90 12.56 1.18
C ARG A 11 -15.42 12.73 2.60
N PHE A 12 -16.74 12.79 2.78
CA PHE A 12 -17.36 12.82 4.11
C PHE A 12 -17.12 11.49 4.84
N LEU A 13 -17.35 10.36 4.15
CA LEU A 13 -17.11 9.03 4.71
C LEU A 13 -15.65 8.82 5.14
N VAL A 14 -14.68 9.32 4.37
CA VAL A 14 -13.25 9.31 4.77
C VAL A 14 -13.05 9.98 6.12
N LYS A 15 -13.70 11.12 6.38
CA LYS A 15 -13.56 11.84 7.66
C LYS A 15 -14.15 11.03 8.82
N GLU A 16 -15.30 10.41 8.62
CA GLU A 16 -15.94 9.58 9.65
C GLU A 16 -15.10 8.34 9.97
N ILE A 17 -14.60 7.62 8.95
CA ILE A 17 -13.78 6.43 9.15
C ILE A 17 -12.46 6.80 9.85
N LYS A 18 -11.83 7.92 9.50
CA LYS A 18 -10.64 8.42 10.20
C LYS A 18 -10.90 8.67 11.68
N GLN A 19 -12.07 9.21 12.02
CA GLN A 19 -12.44 9.41 13.42
C GLN A 19 -12.59 8.06 14.15
N MET A 20 -13.17 7.04 13.52
CA MET A 20 -13.25 5.69 14.11
C MET A 20 -11.87 5.07 14.34
N ILE A 21 -10.93 5.26 13.41
CA ILE A 21 -9.54 4.79 13.57
C ILE A 21 -8.87 5.47 14.76
N ARG A 22 -9.07 6.79 14.94
CA ARG A 22 -8.54 7.52 16.10
C ARG A 22 -9.12 7.02 17.41
N GLU A 23 -10.39 6.64 17.43
CA GLU A 23 -11.05 6.10 18.61
C GLU A 23 -10.58 4.67 18.93
N ASN A 24 -10.35 3.84 17.91
CA ASN A 24 -9.94 2.44 18.06
C ASN A 24 -8.85 2.05 17.03
N PRO A 25 -7.57 2.37 17.27
CA PRO A 25 -6.51 2.15 16.29
C PRO A 25 -6.12 0.68 16.09
N ASN A 26 -6.51 -0.21 17.02
CA ASN A 26 -6.22 -1.64 16.94
C ASN A 26 -7.32 -2.44 16.24
N GLU A 27 -8.36 -1.79 15.71
CA GLU A 27 -9.42 -2.46 14.97
C GLU A 27 -9.11 -2.42 13.47
N PRO A 28 -8.94 -3.56 12.77
CA PRO A 28 -8.58 -3.56 11.35
C PRO A 28 -9.75 -3.18 10.42
N ALA A 29 -10.99 -3.29 10.89
CA ALA A 29 -12.17 -3.07 10.06
C ALA A 29 -12.28 -1.62 9.51
N PRO A 30 -12.11 -0.56 10.33
CA PRO A 30 -12.05 0.82 9.83
C PRO A 30 -10.96 1.05 8.76
N PHE A 31 -9.77 0.48 8.92
CA PHE A 31 -8.69 0.60 7.92
C PHE A 31 -9.07 -0.03 6.58
N ASN A 32 -9.69 -1.21 6.59
CA ASN A 32 -10.18 -1.85 5.36
C ASN A 32 -11.25 -0.99 4.66
N GLN A 33 -12.18 -0.42 5.42
CA GLN A 33 -13.21 0.47 4.88
C GLN A 33 -12.59 1.75 4.30
N LEU A 34 -11.56 2.29 4.94
CA LEU A 34 -10.85 3.46 4.46
C LEU A 34 -10.14 3.16 3.12
N GLY A 35 -9.44 2.04 3.02
CA GLY A 35 -8.79 1.60 1.79
C GLY A 35 -9.76 1.39 0.62
N ASP A 36 -10.90 0.74 0.88
CA ASP A 36 -11.96 0.58 -0.13
C ASP A 36 -12.56 1.93 -0.57
N THR A 37 -12.72 2.88 0.36
CA THR A 37 -13.21 4.23 0.07
C THR A 37 -12.22 4.99 -0.81
N TYR A 38 -10.92 4.87 -0.55
CA TYR A 38 -9.88 5.43 -1.39
C TYR A 38 -9.84 4.80 -2.79
N LEU A 39 -10.00 3.48 -2.90
CA LEU A 39 -10.15 2.82 -4.21
C LEU A 39 -11.37 3.32 -4.98
N ALA A 40 -12.49 3.60 -4.29
CA ALA A 40 -13.68 4.17 -4.92
C ALA A 40 -13.42 5.60 -5.43
N LEU A 41 -12.74 6.43 -4.64
CA LEU A 41 -12.31 7.77 -5.05
C LEU A 41 -11.40 7.71 -6.28
N TYR A 42 -10.37 6.83 -6.26
CA TYR A 42 -9.49 6.61 -7.41
C TYR A 42 -10.25 6.22 -8.68
N LYS A 43 -11.24 5.32 -8.59
CA LYS A 43 -12.04 4.90 -9.76
C LYS A 43 -12.82 6.06 -10.38
N ILE A 44 -13.19 7.07 -9.61
CA ILE A 44 -13.97 8.22 -10.09
C ILE A 44 -13.04 9.34 -10.58
N THR A 45 -11.97 9.64 -9.86
CA THR A 45 -11.08 10.77 -10.16
C THR A 45 -9.90 10.40 -11.07
N ALA A 46 -9.57 9.11 -11.15
CA ALA A 46 -8.32 8.59 -11.73
C ALA A 46 -7.04 9.17 -11.10
N ASP A 47 -7.15 9.72 -9.88
CA ASP A 47 -6.03 10.33 -9.17
C ASP A 47 -5.23 9.29 -8.38
N LYS A 48 -3.96 9.12 -8.76
CA LYS A 48 -3.06 8.13 -8.18
C LYS A 48 -2.78 8.36 -6.69
N ILE A 49 -3.02 9.57 -6.18
CA ILE A 49 -2.89 9.87 -4.75
C ILE A 49 -3.81 8.95 -3.93
N TYR A 50 -5.06 8.78 -4.37
CA TYR A 50 -6.00 7.87 -3.69
C TYR A 50 -5.60 6.40 -3.82
N LEU A 51 -4.89 6.02 -4.89
CA LEU A 51 -4.38 4.66 -5.03
C LEU A 51 -3.24 4.37 -4.05
N GLY A 52 -2.34 5.35 -3.82
CA GLY A 52 -1.29 5.26 -2.80
C GLY A 52 -1.86 5.26 -1.39
N ALA A 53 -2.83 6.13 -1.10
CA ALA A 53 -3.51 6.16 0.20
C ALA A 53 -4.20 4.83 0.51
N ALA A 54 -4.85 4.20 -0.49
CA ALA A 54 -5.46 2.88 -0.32
C ALA A 54 -4.43 1.81 0.06
N GLU A 55 -3.26 1.79 -0.59
CA GLU A 55 -2.18 0.85 -0.29
C GLU A 55 -1.76 0.95 1.17
N ILE A 56 -1.40 2.15 1.63
CA ILE A 56 -0.95 2.41 3.00
C ILE A 56 -1.99 1.91 4.01
N THR A 57 -3.27 2.24 3.79
CA THR A 57 -4.33 1.81 4.71
C THR A 57 -4.53 0.29 4.77
N PHE A 58 -4.35 -0.42 3.65
CA PHE A 58 -4.44 -1.87 3.65
C PHE A 58 -3.19 -2.50 4.29
N GLU A 59 -2.02 -1.90 4.12
CA GLU A 59 -0.81 -2.33 4.83
C GLU A 59 -0.97 -2.21 6.35
N GLU A 60 -1.52 -1.09 6.84
CA GLU A 60 -1.80 -0.92 8.28
C GLU A 60 -2.81 -1.95 8.79
N SER A 61 -3.93 -2.14 8.08
CA SER A 61 -4.89 -3.19 8.42
C SER A 61 -4.26 -4.59 8.47
N PHE A 62 -3.34 -4.87 7.54
CA PHE A 62 -2.64 -6.15 7.48
C PHE A 62 -1.66 -6.32 8.65
N LYS A 63 -1.00 -5.26 9.12
CA LYS A 63 -0.08 -5.32 10.28
C LYS A 63 -0.80 -5.65 11.58
N ILE A 64 -2.05 -5.20 11.75
CA ILE A 64 -2.82 -5.38 12.99
C ILE A 64 -3.16 -6.86 13.24
N ASP A 65 -3.66 -7.59 12.23
CA ASP A 65 -4.20 -8.95 12.43
C ASP A 65 -3.91 -9.93 11.26
N GLY A 66 -3.06 -9.54 10.30
CA GLY A 66 -2.82 -10.38 9.10
C GLY A 66 -4.10 -10.61 8.28
N ASN A 67 -5.02 -9.64 8.30
CA ASN A 67 -6.38 -9.77 7.79
C ASN A 67 -6.40 -10.13 6.29
N SER A 68 -7.10 -11.21 5.93
CA SER A 68 -7.24 -11.63 4.52
C SER A 68 -7.93 -10.59 3.65
N ILE A 69 -8.82 -9.77 4.23
CA ILE A 69 -9.50 -8.66 3.53
C ILE A 69 -8.47 -7.60 3.11
N ALA A 70 -7.51 -7.30 3.98
CA ALA A 70 -6.45 -6.34 3.70
C ALA A 70 -5.54 -6.86 2.57
N GLN A 71 -5.21 -8.16 2.60
CA GLN A 71 -4.45 -8.81 1.53
C GLN A 71 -5.17 -8.75 0.18
N ASP A 72 -6.48 -9.02 0.14
CA ASP A 72 -7.31 -8.85 -1.06
C ASP A 72 -7.32 -7.38 -1.53
N GLY A 73 -7.37 -6.43 -0.60
CA GLY A 73 -7.24 -4.99 -0.86
C GLY A 73 -5.94 -4.63 -1.56
N LEU A 74 -4.80 -5.11 -1.04
CA LEU A 74 -3.48 -4.91 -1.64
C LEU A 74 -3.37 -5.52 -3.04
N GLN A 75 -3.93 -6.70 -3.26
CA GLN A 75 -3.97 -7.30 -4.60
C GLN A 75 -4.78 -6.46 -5.59
N LYS A 76 -5.90 -5.84 -5.16
CA LYS A 76 -6.68 -4.91 -6.01
C LYS A 76 -5.87 -3.67 -6.36
N VAL A 77 -5.14 -3.09 -5.40
CA VAL A 77 -4.25 -1.95 -5.63
C VAL A 77 -3.19 -2.29 -6.69
N GLU A 78 -2.52 -3.43 -6.52
CA GLU A 78 -1.50 -3.90 -7.46
C GLU A 78 -2.08 -4.15 -8.86
N GLN A 79 -3.27 -4.74 -8.94
CA GLN A 79 -3.95 -4.93 -10.22
C GLN A 79 -4.24 -3.61 -10.94
N GLU A 80 -4.68 -2.58 -10.21
CA GLU A 80 -4.93 -1.24 -10.77
C GLU A 80 -3.63 -0.54 -11.19
N ARG A 81 -2.51 -0.76 -10.48
CA ARG A 81 -1.19 -0.30 -10.91
C ARG A 81 -0.78 -0.91 -12.24
N LEU A 82 -0.90 -2.23 -12.37
CA LEU A 82 -0.57 -2.94 -13.61
C LEU A 82 -1.42 -2.50 -14.79
N ARG A 83 -2.71 -2.18 -14.56
CA ARG A 83 -3.59 -1.60 -15.59
C ARG A 83 -3.09 -0.26 -16.12
N CYS A 84 -2.50 0.58 -15.27
CA CYS A 84 -1.96 1.86 -15.68
C CYS A 84 -0.70 1.71 -16.55
N VAL A 85 0.16 0.74 -16.24
CA VAL A 85 1.40 0.48 -17.00
C VAL A 85 1.11 -0.03 -18.42
N ASN A 86 0.11 -0.91 -18.57
CA ASN A 86 -0.23 -1.54 -19.86
C ASN A 86 -0.94 -0.61 -20.87
N LYS A 87 -1.32 0.61 -20.46
CA LYS A 87 -1.87 1.63 -21.37
C LYS A 87 -0.80 2.44 -22.10
N ARG A 88 0.50 2.16 -21.89
CA ARG A 88 1.56 2.83 -22.65
C ARG A 88 1.28 2.68 -24.15
N PRO A 89 1.21 3.79 -24.92
CA PRO A 89 0.99 3.71 -26.36
C PRO A 89 2.06 2.80 -26.93
N LYS A 90 1.63 1.77 -27.67
CA LYS A 90 2.56 0.92 -28.43
C LYS A 90 3.50 1.87 -29.18
N PRO A 91 4.83 1.73 -29.04
CA PRO A 91 5.74 2.56 -29.79
C PRO A 91 5.31 2.44 -31.25
N GLY A 92 4.89 3.57 -31.82
CA GLY A 92 4.47 3.61 -33.22
C GLY A 92 5.54 2.89 -34.02
N LYS A 93 5.13 1.94 -34.86
CA LYS A 93 6.01 1.18 -35.72
C LYS A 93 6.87 2.16 -36.54
N LYS A 94 8.04 2.52 -36.02
CA LYS A 94 9.17 2.92 -36.85
C LYS A 94 9.75 1.60 -37.33
N GLU A 95 9.43 1.28 -38.58
CA GLU A 95 10.06 0.21 -39.33
C GLU A 95 11.57 0.28 -39.14
N SER A 96 12.13 -0.63 -38.35
CA SER A 96 13.54 -0.93 -38.41
C SER A 96 13.67 -2.44 -38.20
N SER A 97 13.64 -3.10 -39.36
CA SER A 97 14.20 -4.42 -39.58
C SER A 97 15.57 -4.51 -38.91
N SER A 98 15.67 -5.27 -37.82
CA SER A 98 16.86 -6.06 -37.55
C SER A 98 16.50 -7.24 -36.65
N GLN A 99 16.58 -8.43 -37.24
CA GLN A 99 16.44 -9.70 -36.54
C GLN A 99 17.68 -9.91 -35.65
N MET A 100 17.48 -10.20 -34.37
CA MET A 100 18.42 -11.05 -33.63
C MET A 100 17.65 -11.98 -32.71
N LYS A 101 17.68 -13.27 -33.07
CA LYS A 101 17.27 -14.40 -32.24
C LYS A 101 18.40 -14.69 -31.26
N THR A 102 18.10 -14.91 -29.99
CA THR A 102 18.69 -16.04 -29.25
C THR A 102 17.76 -16.52 -28.15
N SER A 103 17.68 -17.85 -28.07
CA SER A 103 16.88 -18.65 -27.15
C SER A 103 17.60 -18.83 -25.81
N ARG A 104 16.89 -18.86 -24.67
CA ARG A 104 17.24 -19.78 -23.57
C ARG A 104 16.09 -20.02 -22.59
N LYS A 105 16.10 -21.25 -22.07
CA LYS A 105 15.10 -21.98 -21.29
C LYS A 105 15.05 -21.64 -19.79
N GLN A 106 13.82 -21.74 -19.24
CA GLN A 106 13.36 -22.38 -17.98
C GLN A 106 13.73 -21.83 -16.57
N LYS A 107 12.66 -21.67 -15.75
CA LYS A 107 12.32 -22.25 -14.41
C LYS A 107 11.62 -21.17 -13.57
N LEU A 108 10.31 -21.28 -13.28
CA LEU A 108 9.61 -22.00 -12.19
C LEU A 108 9.99 -21.54 -10.76
N HIS A 109 8.98 -20.94 -10.11
CA HIS A 109 8.82 -20.54 -8.70
C HIS A 109 9.76 -19.49 -8.11
N ASP A 110 9.30 -18.25 -8.11
CA ASP A 110 9.56 -17.28 -7.04
C ASP A 110 8.28 -16.45 -6.85
N VAL A 111 7.72 -16.48 -5.64
CA VAL A 111 6.69 -15.53 -5.22
C VAL A 111 7.40 -14.18 -5.11
N PRO A 112 6.97 -13.12 -5.82
CA PRO A 112 7.64 -11.84 -5.72
C PRO A 112 7.46 -11.31 -4.30
N ARG A 113 8.53 -11.37 -3.50
CA ARG A 113 8.72 -10.39 -2.43
C ARG A 113 8.67 -9.04 -3.11
N LEU A 114 7.64 -8.25 -2.79
CA LEU A 114 7.56 -6.84 -3.16
C LEU A 114 8.87 -6.19 -2.68
N SER A 115 9.77 -5.96 -3.61
CA SER A 115 11.08 -5.37 -3.37
C SER A 115 10.84 -3.92 -2.94
N PRO A 116 11.40 -3.43 -1.82
CA PRO A 116 11.28 -2.04 -1.32
C PRO A 116 11.87 -0.95 -2.23
N ARG A 117 12.09 -1.23 -3.52
CA ARG A 117 13.06 -0.52 -4.37
C ARG A 117 12.43 0.34 -5.47
N TYR A 118 11.23 0.86 -5.28
CA TYR A 118 10.50 1.58 -6.34
C TYR A 118 9.87 2.92 -5.93
N TYR A 119 10.32 3.52 -4.83
CA TYR A 119 9.95 4.89 -4.49
C TYR A 119 10.82 5.96 -5.19
N GLU A 120 11.94 5.59 -5.82
CA GLU A 120 12.93 6.57 -6.33
C GLU A 120 12.58 7.23 -7.68
N ASP A 121 11.58 6.73 -8.42
CA ASP A 121 11.26 7.21 -9.79
C ASP A 121 9.90 7.92 -9.90
N TRP A 122 9.23 8.19 -8.77
CA TRP A 122 7.99 8.95 -8.75
C TRP A 122 8.34 10.43 -8.56
N ASP A 123 8.31 11.19 -9.66
CA ASP A 123 8.54 12.64 -9.71
C ASP A 123 7.89 13.37 -8.52
N GLU A 124 8.69 13.69 -7.51
CA GLU A 124 8.29 14.29 -6.22
C GLU A 124 7.57 15.64 -6.40
N SER A 125 7.68 16.25 -7.58
CA SER A 125 7.14 17.57 -7.89
C SER A 125 5.62 17.59 -8.12
N CYS A 126 4.98 16.43 -8.32
CA CYS A 126 3.54 16.35 -8.60
C CYS A 126 2.66 16.12 -7.35
N TRP A 127 3.28 16.06 -6.16
CA TRP A 127 2.67 15.52 -4.94
C TRP A 127 2.25 16.53 -3.88
N ILE A 128 2.58 17.83 -3.99
CA ILE A 128 2.52 18.71 -2.80
C ILE A 128 1.35 19.72 -2.78
N SER A 129 0.68 20.02 -3.89
CA SER A 129 -0.19 21.21 -3.90
C SER A 129 -1.58 21.05 -3.25
N GLU A 130 -2.01 19.84 -2.87
CA GLU A 130 -3.36 19.66 -2.32
C GLU A 130 -3.53 18.38 -1.47
N TRP A 131 -2.45 17.94 -0.83
CA TRP A 131 -2.60 17.02 0.30
C TRP A 131 -3.21 17.85 1.42
N ASP A 132 -4.49 17.61 1.76
CA ASP A 132 -5.08 18.12 3.00
C ASP A 132 -4.03 17.90 4.09
N GLU A 133 -3.60 18.95 4.80
CA GLU A 133 -2.54 18.86 5.81
C GLU A 133 -2.85 17.75 6.83
N ASP A 134 -4.14 17.47 7.06
CA ASP A 134 -4.67 16.36 7.86
C ASP A 134 -4.35 14.94 7.35
N MET A 135 -4.11 14.76 6.05
CA MET A 135 -3.67 13.51 5.44
C MET A 135 -2.18 13.26 5.70
N MET A 136 -1.36 14.30 5.53
CA MET A 136 0.06 14.24 5.88
C MET A 136 0.23 14.03 7.37
N LEU A 137 -0.52 14.76 8.21
CA LEU A 137 -0.51 14.58 9.67
C LEU A 137 -0.93 13.18 10.10
N LEU A 138 -1.96 12.57 9.49
CA LEU A 138 -2.36 11.21 9.85
C LEU A 138 -1.36 10.17 9.39
N ILE A 139 -0.79 10.30 8.18
CA ILE A 139 0.26 9.39 7.72
C ILE A 139 1.50 9.57 8.60
N ASP A 140 1.94 10.81 8.86
CA ASP A 140 3.10 11.13 9.68
C ASP A 140 2.90 10.68 11.14
N GLU A 141 1.70 10.80 11.70
CA GLU A 141 1.34 10.25 13.01
C GLU A 141 1.41 8.71 13.01
N MET A 142 0.86 8.04 11.98
CA MET A 142 0.93 6.58 11.84
C MET A 142 2.32 6.05 11.49
N SER A 143 3.13 6.83 10.76
CA SER A 143 4.47 6.47 10.30
C SER A 143 5.58 7.01 11.21
N SER A 144 5.24 7.82 12.21
CA SER A 144 6.22 8.33 13.17
C SER A 144 6.87 7.15 13.89
N ASP A 145 8.21 7.21 13.95
CA ASP A 145 9.09 6.17 14.48
C ASP A 145 8.85 5.83 15.97
N GLU A 146 7.89 6.48 16.63
CA GLU A 146 7.43 6.10 17.98
C GLU A 146 6.58 4.82 17.97
N THR A 147 5.89 4.51 16.87
CA THR A 147 5.19 3.21 16.69
C THR A 147 6.10 2.15 16.06
N TYR A 148 7.22 2.57 15.46
CA TYR A 148 8.15 1.73 14.72
C TYR A 148 9.37 1.29 15.56
N ASN A 149 9.21 1.18 16.89
CA ASN A 149 10.25 0.70 17.80
C ASN A 149 9.84 -0.53 18.64
N TYR A 150 8.70 -1.17 18.37
CA TYR A 150 8.23 -2.27 19.22
C TYR A 150 8.66 -3.68 18.80
N TYR A 151 9.37 -3.89 17.68
CA TYR A 151 9.62 -5.27 17.22
C TYR A 151 10.95 -5.56 16.51
N PHE A 152 11.97 -4.72 16.64
CA PHE A 152 13.33 -5.05 16.19
C PHE A 152 14.40 -4.42 17.08
N GLY A 153 14.63 -4.97 18.26
CA GLY A 153 15.77 -4.58 19.10
C GLY A 153 15.77 -5.17 20.51
N ASP A 154 16.33 -6.39 20.61
CA ASP A 154 17.05 -6.97 21.75
C ASP A 154 16.32 -7.43 23.03
N ASP A 155 16.88 -8.51 23.60
CA ASP A 155 16.71 -9.06 24.95
C ASP A 155 15.35 -9.70 25.30
N ASP A 156 15.16 -11.03 25.23
CA ASP A 156 15.58 -11.97 26.29
C ASP A 156 15.66 -13.45 25.81
N TRP A 157 16.36 -13.75 24.71
CA TRP A 157 16.64 -15.14 24.29
C TRP A 157 17.90 -15.76 24.92
N ALA A 158 18.48 -15.12 25.92
CA ALA A 158 19.62 -15.63 26.68
C ALA A 158 19.22 -15.83 28.13
N ASP A 159 18.73 -17.03 28.48
CA ASP A 159 18.96 -17.70 29.78
C ASP A 159 18.12 -18.99 29.93
N ILE A 160 18.18 -19.90 28.95
CA ILE A 160 17.79 -21.30 29.18
C ILE A 160 19.07 -22.12 29.36
N HIS A 161 19.67 -22.02 30.55
CA HIS A 161 20.71 -22.97 30.96
C HIS A 161 20.04 -24.31 31.33
N PRO A 162 20.40 -25.44 30.70
CA PRO A 162 20.00 -26.74 31.21
C PRO A 162 20.64 -26.95 32.58
N GLN A 163 19.82 -27.17 33.60
CA GLN A 163 20.26 -27.53 34.95
C GLN A 163 21.20 -28.74 34.85
N GLY A 164 22.48 -28.50 35.16
CA GLY A 164 23.46 -29.55 35.32
C GLY A 164 23.04 -30.48 36.46
N ASN A 165 22.96 -31.77 36.13
CA ASN A 165 22.90 -32.87 37.09
C ASN A 165 24.12 -32.79 38.01
N TRP A 166 23.91 -32.49 39.29
CA TRP A 166 24.91 -32.72 40.34
C TRP A 166 24.74 -34.16 40.83
N TYR A 167 25.83 -34.93 40.71
CA TYR A 167 26.02 -36.23 41.36
C TYR A 167 26.20 -36.06 42.86
#